data_AF-A0A832IA16-F1
#
_entry.id   AF-A0A832IA16-F1
#
_cell.length_a   1.000
_cell.length_b   1.000
_cell.length_c   1.000
_cell.angle_alpha   90.00
_cell.angle_beta   90.00
_cell.angle_gamma   90.00
#
_symmetry.space_group_name_H-M   'P 1'
#
loop_
_entity.id
_entity.type
_entity.pdbx_description
1 polymer ?
#
loop_
_entity_poly.entity_id
_entity_poly.type
_entity_poly.pdbx_seq_one_letter_code
_entity_poly.pdbx_strand_id
1 'polypeptide(L)'
;MIKAFVSLLRLAFKIDERKFRVLMHLHEYHKEEKQRKFWSKITGIPEGQFTKTYWRPHTQKRERENYQGCIRVSYYDAHIACRLHAWYNVFAGKQRGVR
;
A
#
# COMPACT_ATOMS: atom_id res chain seq x y z
N MET A 1 -5.73 -2.96 7.16
CA MET A 1 -4.25 -2.97 7.18
C MET A 1 -3.64 -1.75 6.49
N ILE A 2 -3.91 -1.50 5.19
CA ILE A 2 -3.22 -0.42 4.46
C ILE A 2 -3.43 1.00 5.01
N LYS A 3 -4.64 1.31 5.49
CA LYS A 3 -4.94 2.59 6.16
C LYS A 3 -3.99 2.85 7.33
N ALA A 4 -3.80 1.85 8.19
CA ALA A 4 -2.91 1.94 9.34
C ALA A 4 -1.45 2.17 8.91
N PHE A 5 -0.98 1.46 7.87
CA PHE A 5 0.36 1.67 7.33
C PHE A 5 0.57 3.10 6.83
N VAL A 6 -0.35 3.63 6.01
CA VAL A 6 -0.23 5.00 5.48
C VAL A 6 -0.33 6.04 6.58
N SER A 7 -1.26 5.87 7.53
CA SER A 7 -1.40 6.74 8.69
C SER A 7 -0.13 6.75 9.55
N LEU A 8 0.46 5.59 9.82
CA LEU A 8 1.70 5.51 10.59
C LEU A 8 2.87 6.17 9.85
N LEU A 9 2.98 5.98 8.54
CA LEU A 9 4.04 6.62 7.74
C LEU A 9 3.94 8.15 7.80
N ARG A 10 2.72 8.71 7.72
CA ARG A 10 2.44 10.14 7.87
C ARG A 10 2.76 10.69 9.25
N LEU A 11 2.54 9.89 10.30
CA LEU A 11 2.82 10.28 11.67
C LEU A 11 4.31 10.21 12.01
N ALA A 12 5.01 9.19 11.50
CA ALA A 12 6.41 8.92 11.85
C ALA A 12 7.41 9.77 11.08
N PHE A 13 7.05 10.27 9.89
CA PHE A 13 7.97 11.01 9.02
C PHE A 13 7.31 12.25 8.43
N LYS A 14 8.11 13.29 8.19
CA LYS A 14 7.72 14.40 7.31
C LYS A 14 7.82 13.92 5.87
N ILE A 15 6.67 13.65 5.26
CA ILE A 15 6.58 13.08 3.91
C ILE A 15 6.07 14.08 2.88
N ASP A 16 6.44 13.87 1.62
CA ASP A 16 5.84 14.55 0.47
C ASP A 16 4.76 13.64 -0.13
N GLU A 17 3.49 14.01 0.04
CA GLU A 17 2.35 13.22 -0.44
C GLU A 17 2.44 12.92 -1.94
N ARG A 18 3.10 13.77 -2.74
CA ARG A 18 3.25 13.58 -4.20
C ARG A 18 4.11 12.38 -4.58
N LYS A 19 4.89 11.82 -3.65
CA LYS A 19 5.74 10.64 -3.86
C LYS A 19 4.98 9.31 -3.73
N PHE A 20 3.75 9.31 -3.22
CA PHE A 20 2.94 8.11 -3.18
C PHE A 20 2.58 7.63 -4.59
N ARG A 21 2.60 6.32 -4.79
CA ARG A 21 1.99 5.64 -5.95
C ARG A 21 1.18 4.46 -5.47
N VAL A 22 0.02 4.27 -6.09
CA VAL A 22 -0.90 3.18 -5.77
C VAL A 22 -1.10 2.31 -6.99
N LEU A 23 -0.80 1.01 -6.86
CA LEU A 23 -1.13 0.01 -7.86
C LEU A 23 -2.31 -0.81 -7.35
N MET A 24 -3.40 -0.84 -8.10
CA MET A 24 -4.53 -1.71 -7.80
C MET A 24 -4.36 -3.06 -8.47
N HIS A 25 -4.73 -4.11 -7.75
CA HIS A 25 -4.84 -5.48 -8.25
C HIS A 25 -6.32 -5.84 -8.26
N LEU A 26 -6.93 -5.79 -9.44
CA LEU A 26 -8.36 -6.03 -9.65
C LEU A 26 -8.57 -7.30 -10.48
N HIS A 27 -9.77 -7.88 -10.37
CA HIS A 27 -10.27 -8.92 -11.26
C HIS A 27 -11.28 -8.33 -12.25
N GLU A 28 -11.51 -8.98 -13.38
CA GLU A 28 -12.36 -8.49 -14.48
C GLU A 28 -13.78 -8.06 -14.06
N TYR A 29 -14.35 -8.67 -13.03
CA TYR A 29 -15.68 -8.29 -12.49
C TYR A 29 -15.68 -6.99 -11.66
N HIS A 30 -14.52 -6.38 -11.41
CA HIS A 30 -14.40 -5.11 -10.68
C HIS A 30 -14.61 -3.92 -11.62
N LYS A 31 -15.24 -2.85 -11.10
CA LYS A 31 -15.39 -1.58 -11.80
C LYS A 31 -14.29 -0.62 -11.35
N GLU A 32 -13.19 -0.54 -12.11
CA GLU A 32 -11.95 0.17 -11.74
C GLU A 32 -12.20 1.54 -11.08
N GLU A 33 -13.06 2.39 -11.66
CA GLU A 33 -13.39 3.71 -11.10
C GLU A 33 -13.98 3.65 -9.69
N LYS A 34 -14.86 2.67 -9.42
CA LYS A 34 -15.45 2.47 -8.08
C LYS A 34 -14.37 2.09 -7.08
N GLN A 35 -13.46 1.20 -7.47
CA GLN A 35 -12.35 0.80 -6.61
C GLN A 35 -11.33 1.92 -6.40
N ARG A 36 -11.03 2.73 -7.42
CA ARG A 36 -10.16 3.93 -7.28
C ARG A 36 -10.73 4.90 -6.25
N LYS A 37 -12.00 5.26 -6.37
CA LYS A 37 -12.69 6.16 -5.41
C LYS A 37 -12.68 5.59 -3.99
N PHE A 38 -12.95 4.28 -3.86
CA PHE A 38 -12.90 3.60 -2.56
C PHE A 38 -11.50 3.71 -1.92
N TRP A 39 -10.45 3.33 -2.65
CA TRP A 39 -9.09 3.32 -2.12
C TRP A 39 -8.52 4.73 -1.92
N SER A 40 -8.88 5.68 -2.78
CA SER A 40 -8.60 7.11 -2.61
C SER A 40 -9.18 7.62 -1.29
N LYS A 41 -10.46 7.34 -1.02
CA LYS A 41 -11.12 7.70 0.26
C LYS A 41 -10.45 7.07 1.48
N ILE A 42 -10.06 5.79 1.40
CA ILE A 42 -9.47 5.06 2.53
C ILE A 42 -8.03 5.51 2.82
N THR A 43 -7.24 5.80 1.78
CA THR A 43 -5.81 6.14 1.92
C THR A 43 -5.55 7.65 1.95
N GLY A 44 -6.49 8.47 1.49
CA GLY A 44 -6.31 9.91 1.29
C GLY A 44 -5.36 10.26 0.13
N ILE A 45 -4.94 9.28 -0.68
CA ILE A 45 -4.07 9.50 -1.84
C ILE A 45 -4.96 9.85 -3.05
N PRO A 46 -4.72 10.97 -3.74
CA PRO A 46 -5.55 11.37 -4.89
C PRO A 46 -5.43 10.36 -6.03
N GLU A 47 -6.52 10.23 -6.79
CA GLU A 47 -6.64 9.26 -7.87
C GLU A 47 -5.60 9.46 -8.99
N GLY A 48 -5.06 10.67 -9.16
CA GLY A 48 -3.99 10.97 -10.11
C GLY A 48 -2.64 10.32 -9.78
N GLN A 49 -2.48 9.78 -8.56
CA GLN A 49 -1.28 9.03 -8.14
C GLN A 49 -1.45 7.52 -8.27
N PHE A 50 -2.57 7.06 -8.83
CA PHE A 50 -2.82 5.65 -9.09
C PHE A 50 -2.19 5.29 -10.43
N THR A 51 -1.36 4.26 -10.44
CA THR A 51 -0.75 3.71 -11.66
C THR A 51 -1.72 2.77 -12.36
N LYS A 52 -1.41 2.40 -13.61
CA LYS A 52 -2.19 1.44 -14.40
C LYS A 52 -2.55 0.20 -13.57
N THR A 53 -3.85 -0.08 -13.46
CA THR A 53 -4.35 -1.24 -12.72
C THR A 53 -3.80 -2.55 -13.30
N TYR A 54 -3.41 -3.43 -12.40
CA TYR A 54 -3.02 -4.80 -12.74
C TYR A 54 -4.24 -5.70 -12.69
N TRP A 55 -4.62 -6.27 -13.83
CA TRP A 55 -5.73 -7.20 -13.96
C TRP A 55 -5.26 -8.63 -13.72
N ARG A 56 -5.80 -9.26 -12.67
CA ARG A 56 -5.54 -10.66 -12.31
C ARG A 56 -6.49 -11.56 -13.09
N PRO A 57 -5.98 -12.51 -13.90
CA PRO A 57 -6.83 -13.49 -14.56
C PRO A 57 -7.58 -14.31 -13.50
N HIS A 58 -8.88 -14.52 -13.73
CA HIS A 58 -9.74 -15.17 -12.75
C HIS A 58 -9.59 -16.70 -12.83
N THR A 59 -9.31 -17.36 -11.71
CA THR A 59 -9.13 -18.84 -11.66
C THR A 59 -10.45 -19.59 -11.37
N GLN A 60 -11.61 -18.90 -11.36
CA GLN A 60 -12.98 -19.46 -11.19
C GLN A 60 -13.25 -20.28 -9.92
N LYS A 61 -12.26 -20.49 -9.06
CA LYS A 61 -12.40 -21.32 -7.84
C LYS A 61 -12.98 -20.59 -6.63
N ARG A 62 -12.84 -19.25 -6.57
CA ARG A 62 -13.29 -18.44 -5.44
C ARG A 62 -13.64 -17.02 -5.89
N GLU A 63 -14.91 -16.67 -5.78
CA GLU A 63 -15.39 -15.29 -5.83
C GLU A 63 -15.76 -14.83 -4.43
N ARG A 64 -15.36 -13.61 -4.08
CA ARG A 64 -15.79 -12.96 -2.83
C ARG A 64 -16.68 -11.79 -3.22
N GLU A 65 -17.95 -11.88 -2.86
CA GLU A 65 -18.87 -10.77 -3.02
C GLU A 65 -18.38 -9.53 -2.25
N ASN A 66 -18.56 -8.35 -2.84
CA ASN A 66 -18.19 -7.04 -2.27
C ASN A 66 -16.71 -6.81 -1.97
N TYR A 67 -15.82 -7.65 -2.48
CA TYR A 67 -14.38 -7.44 -2.39
C TYR A 67 -13.94 -6.23 -3.24
N GLN A 68 -13.16 -5.32 -2.66
CA GLN A 68 -12.70 -4.08 -3.33
C GLN A 68 -11.33 -4.23 -4.01
N GLY A 69 -10.83 -5.46 -4.16
CA GLY A 69 -9.49 -5.73 -4.64
C GLY A 69 -8.41 -5.54 -3.56
N CYS A 70 -7.15 -5.72 -3.99
CA CYS A 70 -5.98 -5.39 -3.19
C CYS A 70 -5.26 -4.18 -3.79
N ILE A 71 -4.56 -3.41 -2.96
CA ILE A 71 -3.67 -2.35 -3.42
C ILE A 71 -2.26 -2.53 -2.90
N ARG A 72 -1.28 -2.12 -3.70
CA ARG A 72 0.10 -1.91 -3.30
C ARG A 72 0.34 -0.40 -3.24
N VAL A 73 0.76 0.09 -2.08
CA VAL A 73 1.20 1.48 -1.90
C VAL A 73 2.72 1.50 -1.90
N SER A 74 3.31 2.36 -2.73
CA SER A 74 4.75 2.61 -2.79
C SER A 74 5.02 4.07 -2.47
N TYR A 75 6.02 4.32 -1.64
CA TYR A 75 6.51 5.67 -1.33
C TYR A 75 7.98 5.76 -1.73
N TYR A 76 8.27 6.51 -2.80
CA TYR A 76 9.58 6.51 -3.45
C TYR A 76 10.56 7.49 -2.79
N ASP A 77 11.06 7.11 -1.61
CA ASP A 77 12.07 7.88 -0.89
C ASP A 77 13.13 6.97 -0.25
N ALA A 78 14.35 7.05 -0.77
CA ALA A 78 15.46 6.22 -0.31
C ALA A 78 15.87 6.54 1.13
N HIS A 79 15.78 7.80 1.58
CA HIS A 79 16.18 8.19 2.93
C HIS A 79 15.26 7.57 3.98
N ILE A 80 13.94 7.57 3.72
CA ILE A 80 12.98 6.92 4.63
C ILE A 80 13.20 5.40 4.65
N ALA A 81 13.43 4.79 3.49
CA ALA A 81 13.71 3.35 3.41
C ALA A 81 14.98 2.96 4.18
N CYS A 82 16.09 3.68 3.98
CA CYS A 82 17.34 3.47 4.70
C CYS A 82 17.17 3.67 6.21
N ARG A 83 16.41 4.67 6.64
CA ARG A 83 16.15 4.94 8.06
C ARG A 83 15.30 3.84 8.71
N LEU A 84 14.24 3.40 8.04
CA LEU A 84 13.43 2.25 8.47
C LEU A 84 14.28 0.98 8.61
N HIS A 85 15.17 0.72 7.65
CA HIS A 85 16.07 -0.41 7.67
C HIS A 85 17.10 -0.32 8.82
N ALA A 86 17.66 0.88 9.06
CA ALA A 86 18.57 1.12 10.17
C ALA A 86 17.88 0.88 11.54
N TRP A 87 16.68 1.42 11.73
CA TRP A 87 15.88 1.15 12.93
C TRP A 87 15.59 -0.33 13.09
N TYR A 88 15.13 -0.99 12.02
CA TYR A 88 14.92 -2.44 12.04
C TYR A 88 16.17 -3.18 12.51
N ASN A 89 17.35 -2.88 11.98
CA ASN A 89 18.59 -3.56 12.39
C ASN A 89 18.94 -3.32 13.86
N VAL A 90 18.72 -2.12 14.38
CA VAL A 90 18.94 -1.80 15.81
C VAL A 90 17.98 -2.60 16.71
N PHE A 91 16.70 -2.70 16.33
CA PHE A 91 15.70 -3.41 17.13
C PHE A 91 15.77 -4.93 16.96
N ALA A 92 15.95 -5.41 15.73
CA ALA A 92 16.05 -6.84 15.41
C ALA A 92 17.36 -7.44 15.92
N GLY A 93 18.47 -6.67 15.93
CA GLY A 93 19.72 -7.07 16.58
C GLY A 93 19.55 -7.32 18.07
N LYS A 94 18.76 -6.49 18.77
CA LYS A 94 18.41 -6.69 20.19
C LYS A 94 17.53 -7.91 20.43
N GLN A 95 16.67 -8.30 19.48
CA GLN A 95 15.81 -9.49 19.63
C GLN A 95 16.46 -10.80 19.18
N ARG A 96 17.57 -10.74 18.43
CA ARG A 96 18.38 -11.92 18.06
C ARG A 96 19.46 -12.27 19.09
N GLY A 97 19.57 -11.52 20.18
CA GLY A 97 20.52 -11.72 21.29
C GLY A 97 19.90 -12.29 22.56
N VAL A 98 19.06 -13.32 22.44
CA VAL A 98 18.77 -14.29 23.52
C VAL A 98 19.08 -15.68 22.98
N ARG A 99 20.37 -16.01 23.04
CA ARG A 99 20.91 -17.37 23.19
C ARG A 99 22.23 -17.24 23.94
#